data_AF-A0A9W8MZG2-F1
#
_entry.id   AF-A0A9W8MZG2-F1
#
_cell.length_a   1.000
_cell.length_b   1.000
_cell.length_c   1.000
_cell.angle_alpha   90.00
_cell.angle_beta   90.00
_cell.angle_gamma   90.00
#
_symmetry.space_group_name_H-M   'P 1'
#
loop_
_entity.id
_entity.type
_entity.pdbx_description
1 polymer ?
#
loop_
_entity_poly.entity_id
_entity_poly.type
_entity_poly.pdbx_seq_one_letter_code
_entity_poly.pdbx_strand_id
1 'polypeptide(L)'
;MSFSNFPGNQTQASQSAFGFDQNIQNAYLHATLQQIDKIANEDVEMKAPVSEYAAYLVVDTNIILHRFEVLSQFVKDVERGEVPVVIVVPGAVIMELDGQKKRDGLAWFARRGSSWLLQKVRERKCVKGQALEETLKSSGSWKKAEPGEITSSEMYNDNLILDCCMFFAQKKVTLLCSADNNLNVSQTNKGVLLDRDSKYNSEQVLEQP
;
A
#
# COMPACT_ATOMS: atom_id res chain seq x y z
N MET A 1 -58.00 26.90 34.75
CA MET A 1 -58.64 25.85 33.93
C MET A 1 -57.97 25.91 32.57
N SER A 2 -56.75 25.38 32.46
CA SER A 2 -56.43 24.03 31.97
C SER A 2 -56.29 24.01 30.44
N PHE A 3 -55.06 24.30 29.98
CA PHE A 3 -54.60 24.02 28.61
C PHE A 3 -54.21 22.54 28.53
N SER A 4 -54.83 21.78 27.63
CA SER A 4 -54.49 20.38 27.38
C SER A 4 -53.35 20.28 26.35
N ASN A 5 -52.24 19.71 26.81
CA ASN A 5 -51.06 19.29 26.06
C ASN A 5 -51.39 18.30 24.93
N PHE A 6 -50.83 18.53 23.74
CA PHE A 6 -50.55 17.49 22.75
C PHE A 6 -49.04 17.24 22.73
N PRO A 7 -48.53 16.05 23.08
CA PRO A 7 -47.12 15.75 22.89
C PRO A 7 -46.87 15.36 21.42
N GLY A 8 -45.96 16.10 20.79
CA GLY A 8 -45.31 15.68 19.55
C GLY A 8 -44.47 14.44 19.82
N ASN A 9 -44.77 13.35 19.13
CA ASN A 9 -43.94 12.16 19.19
C ASN A 9 -42.81 12.31 18.16
N GLN A 10 -41.60 12.52 18.68
CA GLN A 10 -40.37 12.60 17.91
C GLN A 10 -40.04 11.22 17.34
N THR A 11 -39.76 11.21 16.04
CA THR A 11 -39.22 10.09 15.29
C THR A 11 -37.83 9.72 15.80
N GLN A 12 -37.73 8.82 16.79
CA GLN A 12 -36.49 8.13 17.16
C GLN A 12 -36.43 6.77 16.48
N ALA A 13 -36.09 6.74 15.19
CA ALA A 13 -35.82 5.50 14.46
C ALA A 13 -34.88 5.77 13.27
N SER A 14 -33.64 6.21 13.52
CA SER A 14 -32.64 6.33 12.44
C SER A 14 -31.18 6.20 12.88
N GLN A 15 -30.86 6.00 14.16
CA GLN A 15 -29.47 5.98 14.62
C GLN A 15 -28.82 4.58 14.75
N SER A 16 -29.59 3.50 14.63
CA SER A 16 -29.07 2.12 14.85
C SER A 16 -28.60 1.40 13.58
N ALA A 17 -29.07 1.78 12.39
CA ALA A 17 -28.73 1.09 11.14
C ALA A 17 -27.31 1.43 10.62
N PHE A 18 -26.84 2.67 10.84
CA PHE A 18 -25.55 3.14 10.33
C PHE A 18 -24.33 2.52 11.04
N GLY A 19 -24.44 2.20 12.33
CA GLY A 19 -23.33 1.63 13.11
C GLY A 19 -23.07 0.15 12.84
N PHE A 20 -24.10 -0.60 12.43
CA PHE A 20 -23.99 -2.04 12.20
C PHE A 20 -23.28 -2.36 10.87
N ASP A 21 -23.58 -1.61 9.82
CA ASP A 21 -22.96 -1.77 8.49
C ASP A 21 -21.46 -1.41 8.51
N GLN A 22 -21.09 -0.33 9.23
CA GLN A 22 -19.69 0.07 9.44
C GLN A 22 -18.86 -1.04 10.11
N ASN A 23 -19.41 -1.73 11.11
CA ASN A 23 -18.70 -2.80 11.82
C ASN A 23 -18.46 -4.03 10.93
N ILE A 24 -19.45 -4.42 10.13
CA ILE A 24 -19.33 -5.55 9.19
C ILE A 24 -18.30 -5.23 8.11
N GLN A 25 -18.34 -4.02 7.53
CA GLN A 25 -17.40 -3.59 6.51
C GLN A 25 -15.95 -3.53 7.03
N ASN A 26 -15.75 -3.10 8.28
CA ASN A 26 -14.44 -3.07 8.91
C ASN A 26 -13.88 -4.48 9.20
N ALA A 27 -14.74 -5.42 9.59
CA ALA A 27 -14.36 -6.82 9.78
C ALA A 27 -13.94 -7.46 8.44
N TYR A 28 -14.68 -7.17 7.37
CA TYR A 28 -14.36 -7.65 6.03
C TYR A 28 -13.02 -7.11 5.51
N LEU A 29 -12.77 -5.81 5.70
CA LEU A 29 -11.49 -5.19 5.35
C LEU A 29 -10.34 -5.82 6.13
N HIS A 30 -10.50 -6.02 7.43
CA HIS A 30 -9.47 -6.64 8.25
C HIS A 30 -9.14 -8.07 7.78
N ALA A 31 -10.18 -8.87 7.50
CA ALA A 31 -9.99 -10.21 6.93
C ALA A 31 -9.30 -10.17 5.56
N THR A 32 -9.62 -9.17 4.72
CA THR A 32 -8.98 -8.95 3.41
C THR A 32 -7.48 -8.69 3.56
N LEU A 33 -7.09 -7.80 4.48
CA LEU A 33 -5.69 -7.45 4.74
C LEU A 33 -4.90 -8.61 5.35
N GLN A 34 -5.50 -9.36 6.27
CA GLN A 34 -4.91 -10.60 6.80
C GLN A 34 -4.69 -11.65 5.70
N GLN A 35 -5.59 -11.74 4.72
CA GLN A 35 -5.40 -12.63 3.58
C GLN A 35 -4.24 -12.20 2.69
N ILE A 36 -4.04 -10.90 2.47
CA ILE A 36 -2.87 -10.39 1.73
C ILE A 36 -1.59 -10.80 2.46
N ASP A 37 -1.53 -10.55 3.77
CA ASP A 37 -0.39 -10.91 4.61
C ASP A 37 -0.11 -12.42 4.57
N LYS A 38 -1.15 -13.26 4.66
CA LYS A 38 -1.00 -14.70 4.51
C LYS A 38 -0.42 -15.09 3.15
N ILE A 39 -0.99 -14.57 2.05
CA ILE A 39 -0.54 -14.92 0.70
C ILE A 39 0.90 -14.46 0.45
N ALA A 40 1.30 -13.31 1.01
CA ALA A 40 2.67 -12.81 0.88
C ALA A 40 3.71 -13.73 1.54
N ASN A 41 3.32 -14.46 2.58
CA ASN A 41 4.19 -15.35 3.36
C ASN A 41 4.09 -16.83 2.95
N GLU A 42 3.17 -17.18 2.06
CA GLU A 42 3.26 -18.46 1.37
C GLU A 42 4.48 -18.37 0.43
N ASP A 43 5.28 -19.43 0.30
CA ASP A 43 6.42 -19.45 -0.64
C ASP A 43 5.85 -19.33 -2.07
N VAL A 44 5.74 -18.09 -2.57
CA VAL A 44 5.00 -17.76 -3.79
C VAL A 44 5.96 -17.34 -4.89
N GLU A 45 6.28 -18.29 -5.77
CA GLU A 45 6.76 -17.97 -7.11
C GLU A 45 5.66 -17.27 -7.92
N MET A 46 5.98 -16.13 -8.53
CA MET A 46 5.09 -15.43 -9.46
C MET A 46 4.83 -16.33 -10.68
N LYS A 47 3.61 -16.35 -11.21
CA LYS A 47 3.20 -17.30 -12.27
C LYS A 47 3.91 -17.08 -13.62
N ALA A 48 4.52 -15.93 -13.83
CA ALA A 48 5.34 -15.66 -15.00
C ALA A 48 6.81 -15.60 -14.56
N PRO A 49 7.74 -16.21 -15.32
CA PRO A 49 9.16 -16.10 -15.03
C PRO A 49 9.53 -14.63 -15.02
N VAL A 50 9.91 -14.13 -13.85
CA VAL A 50 10.34 -12.76 -13.68
C VAL A 50 11.66 -12.62 -14.43
N SER A 51 11.60 -12.06 -15.64
CA SER A 51 12.76 -11.76 -16.48
C SER A 51 13.94 -11.27 -15.63
N GLU A 52 15.17 -11.66 -16.00
CA GLU A 52 16.38 -11.13 -15.35
C GLU A 52 16.39 -9.59 -15.36
N TYR A 53 15.78 -8.99 -16.39
CA TYR A 53 15.62 -7.55 -16.56
C TYR A 53 14.46 -6.92 -15.78
N ALA A 54 13.77 -7.69 -14.94
CA ALA A 54 12.60 -7.15 -14.26
C ALA A 54 12.97 -6.11 -13.19
N ALA A 55 12.23 -5.01 -13.14
CA ALA A 55 12.35 -4.01 -12.09
C ALA A 55 11.28 -4.22 -11.02
N TYR A 56 11.58 -3.84 -9.78
CA TYR A 56 10.60 -3.72 -8.70
C TYR A 56 10.07 -2.30 -8.64
N LEU A 57 8.76 -2.15 -8.48
CA LEU A 57 8.10 -0.88 -8.16
C LEU A 57 7.44 -1.01 -6.79
N VAL A 58 8.06 -0.44 -5.77
CA VAL A 58 7.54 -0.44 -4.40
C VAL A 58 6.51 0.68 -4.27
N VAL A 59 5.30 0.36 -3.84
CA VAL A 59 4.20 1.35 -3.72
C VAL A 59 4.02 1.82 -2.28
N ASP A 60 3.71 3.10 -2.13
CA ASP A 60 3.33 3.74 -0.86
C ASP A 60 1.80 3.74 -0.66
N THR A 61 1.34 3.84 0.59
CA THR A 61 -0.07 3.94 0.98
C THR A 61 -0.76 5.13 0.31
N ASN A 62 -0.09 6.28 0.22
CA ASN A 62 -0.67 7.48 -0.41
C ASN A 62 -1.00 7.26 -1.89
N ILE A 63 -0.23 6.44 -2.60
CA ILE A 63 -0.54 6.07 -3.98
C ILE A 63 -1.83 5.25 -4.02
N ILE A 64 -2.00 4.33 -3.08
CA ILE A 64 -3.22 3.50 -2.99
C ILE A 64 -4.43 4.35 -2.59
N LEU A 65 -4.29 5.28 -1.65
CA LEU A 65 -5.40 6.08 -1.16
C LEU A 65 -5.82 7.19 -2.14
N HIS A 66 -4.86 7.84 -2.79
CA HIS A 66 -5.11 9.08 -3.56
C HIS A 66 -4.86 8.97 -5.07
N ARG A 67 -4.19 7.90 -5.52
CA ARG A 67 -3.82 7.68 -6.92
C ARG A 67 -4.19 6.28 -7.41
N PHE A 68 -5.16 5.65 -6.74
CA PHE A 68 -5.63 4.29 -7.04
C PHE A 68 -5.88 4.04 -8.52
N GLU A 69 -6.60 4.95 -9.21
CA GLU A 69 -6.94 4.74 -10.62
C GLU A 69 -5.70 4.64 -11.51
N VAL A 70 -4.70 5.50 -11.25
CA VAL A 70 -3.44 5.54 -11.99
C VAL A 70 -2.67 4.23 -11.77
N LEU A 71 -2.54 3.79 -10.52
CA LEU A 71 -1.89 2.51 -10.20
C LEU A 71 -2.63 1.34 -10.85
N SER A 72 -3.96 1.33 -10.77
CA SER A 72 -4.78 0.25 -11.32
C SER A 72 -4.66 0.16 -12.85
N GLN A 73 -4.55 1.31 -13.53
CA GLN A 73 -4.37 1.38 -14.97
C GLN A 73 -2.95 0.96 -15.36
N PHE A 74 -1.93 1.45 -14.64
CA PHE A 74 -0.55 1.04 -14.83
C PHE A 74 -0.39 -0.49 -14.72
N VAL A 75 -0.99 -1.12 -13.70
CA VAL A 75 -0.96 -2.59 -13.56
C VAL A 75 -1.60 -3.30 -14.76
N LYS A 76 -2.73 -2.78 -15.28
CA LYS A 76 -3.36 -3.36 -16.49
C LYS A 76 -2.44 -3.23 -17.71
N ASP A 77 -1.73 -2.13 -17.83
CA ASP A 77 -0.83 -1.88 -18.97
C ASP A 77 0.44 -2.75 -18.87
N VAL A 78 1.00 -2.92 -17.66
CA VAL A 78 2.08 -3.88 -17.38
C VAL A 78 1.66 -5.30 -17.76
N GLU A 79 0.47 -5.73 -17.32
CA GLU A 79 -0.05 -7.07 -17.64
C GLU A 79 -0.32 -7.25 -19.14
N ARG A 80 -0.84 -6.23 -19.83
CA ARG A 80 -1.14 -6.29 -21.27
C ARG A 80 0.12 -6.29 -22.12
N GLY A 81 1.10 -5.47 -21.75
CA GLY A 81 2.36 -5.33 -22.47
C GLY A 81 3.41 -6.36 -22.07
N GLU A 82 3.10 -7.25 -21.11
CA GLU A 82 4.06 -8.20 -20.52
C GLU A 82 5.35 -7.50 -20.07
N VAL A 83 5.21 -6.28 -19.56
CA VAL A 83 6.34 -5.45 -19.14
C VAL A 83 6.98 -6.11 -17.92
N PRO A 84 8.32 -6.27 -17.87
CA PRO A 84 8.98 -6.96 -16.77
C PRO A 84 9.06 -6.04 -15.54
N VAL A 85 7.93 -5.77 -14.90
CA VAL A 85 7.84 -4.98 -13.67
C VAL A 85 7.03 -5.75 -12.64
N VAL A 86 7.58 -5.86 -11.43
CA VAL A 86 6.88 -6.43 -10.27
C VAL A 86 6.57 -5.31 -9.29
N ILE A 87 5.28 -5.04 -9.12
CA ILE A 87 4.76 -4.11 -8.13
C ILE A 87 4.77 -4.79 -6.77
N VAL A 88 5.54 -4.23 -5.83
CA VAL A 88 5.68 -4.72 -4.46
C VAL A 88 4.90 -3.81 -3.53
N VAL A 89 4.05 -4.41 -2.71
CA VAL A 89 3.27 -3.71 -1.68
C VAL A 89 3.93 -3.98 -0.33
N PRO A 90 4.56 -2.98 0.30
CA PRO A 90 5.18 -3.12 1.61
C PRO A 90 4.18 -3.57 2.67
N GLY A 91 4.67 -4.29 3.66
CA GLY A 91 3.88 -4.69 4.82
C GLY A 91 3.32 -3.50 5.62
N ALA A 92 4.10 -2.42 5.73
CA ALA A 92 3.67 -1.18 6.37
C ALA A 92 2.45 -0.56 5.68
N VAL A 93 2.38 -0.62 4.34
CA VAL A 93 1.23 -0.13 3.58
C VAL A 93 -0.05 -0.90 3.93
N ILE A 94 0.06 -2.22 4.07
CA ILE A 94 -1.07 -3.06 4.52
C ILE A 94 -1.52 -2.67 5.93
N MET A 95 -0.58 -2.38 6.85
CA MET A 95 -0.89 -1.91 8.20
C MET A 95 -1.58 -0.54 8.20
N GLU A 96 -1.11 0.40 7.38
CA GLU A 96 -1.71 1.72 7.28
C GLU A 96 -3.13 1.68 6.72
N LEU A 97 -3.37 0.88 5.68
CA LEU A 97 -4.72 0.66 5.16
C LEU A 97 -5.68 0.10 6.22
N ASP A 98 -5.21 -0.79 7.12
CA ASP A 98 -6.02 -1.26 8.25
C ASP A 98 -6.33 -0.13 9.23
N GLY A 99 -5.37 0.79 9.46
CA GLY A 99 -5.52 1.96 10.32
C GLY A 99 -6.54 2.98 9.78
N GLN A 100 -6.57 3.20 8.46
CA GLN A 100 -7.47 4.19 7.84
C GLN A 100 -8.95 3.76 7.79
N LYS A 101 -9.30 2.53 8.20
CA LYS A 101 -10.69 2.02 8.12
C LYS A 101 -11.69 2.77 9.00
N LYS A 102 -11.21 3.48 10.03
CA LYS A 102 -12.03 4.26 10.96
C LYS A 102 -11.96 5.76 10.72
N ARG A 103 -11.15 6.21 9.75
CA ARG A 103 -10.97 7.64 9.47
C ARG A 103 -11.96 8.10 8.42
N ASP A 104 -12.77 9.08 8.79
CA ASP A 104 -13.75 9.68 7.89
C ASP A 104 -13.05 10.26 6.65
N GLY A 105 -13.62 10.03 5.48
CA GLY A 105 -13.09 10.45 4.18
C GLY A 105 -12.07 9.50 3.55
N LEU A 106 -11.38 8.64 4.32
CA LEU A 106 -10.38 7.68 3.77
C LEU A 106 -10.84 6.22 3.79
N ALA A 107 -11.80 5.87 4.64
CA ALA A 107 -12.25 4.48 4.80
C ALA A 107 -12.71 3.82 3.48
N TRP A 108 -13.40 4.56 2.61
CA TRP A 108 -13.81 4.03 1.30
C TRP A 108 -12.61 3.71 0.39
N PHE A 109 -11.63 4.60 0.34
CA PHE A 109 -10.42 4.43 -0.46
C PHE A 109 -9.58 3.26 0.05
N ALA A 110 -9.43 3.15 1.38
CA ALA A 110 -8.73 2.04 2.01
C ALA A 110 -9.41 0.70 1.65
N ARG A 111 -10.74 0.60 1.80
CA ARG A 111 -11.52 -0.61 1.46
C ARG A 111 -11.37 -0.99 -0.01
N ARG A 112 -11.49 -0.03 -0.92
CA ARG A 112 -11.35 -0.25 -2.36
C ARG A 112 -9.93 -0.72 -2.70
N GLY A 113 -8.92 -0.03 -2.18
CA GLY A 113 -7.51 -0.37 -2.37
C GLY A 113 -7.20 -1.78 -1.89
N SER A 114 -7.59 -2.14 -0.66
CA SER A 114 -7.33 -3.47 -0.10
C SER A 114 -8.03 -4.60 -0.85
N SER A 115 -9.27 -4.40 -1.29
CA SER A 115 -10.00 -5.40 -2.07
C SER A 115 -9.31 -5.65 -3.43
N TRP A 116 -8.90 -4.58 -4.10
CA TRP A 116 -8.15 -4.67 -5.35
C TRP A 116 -6.77 -5.32 -5.16
N LEU A 117 -6.05 -4.95 -4.09
CA LEU A 117 -4.76 -5.56 -3.75
C LEU A 117 -4.89 -7.06 -3.52
N LEU A 118 -5.87 -7.49 -2.73
CA LEU A 118 -6.12 -8.92 -2.49
C LEU A 118 -6.38 -9.66 -3.79
N GLN A 119 -7.20 -9.10 -4.68
CA GLN A 119 -7.44 -9.69 -5.99
C GLN A 119 -6.13 -9.83 -6.77
N LYS A 120 -5.32 -8.77 -6.86
CA LYS A 120 -4.09 -8.76 -7.65
C LYS A 120 -2.98 -9.66 -7.09
N VAL A 121 -2.83 -9.70 -5.78
CA VAL A 121 -1.89 -10.61 -5.10
C VAL A 121 -2.30 -12.08 -5.31
N ARG A 122 -3.60 -12.40 -5.34
CA ARG A 122 -4.09 -13.76 -5.68
C ARG A 122 -3.83 -14.15 -7.13
N GLU A 123 -3.92 -13.20 -8.04
CA GLU A 123 -3.64 -13.44 -9.47
C GLU A 123 -2.17 -13.89 -9.67
N ARG A 124 -1.24 -13.38 -8.84
CA ARG A 124 0.20 -13.70 -8.84
C ARG A 124 0.88 -13.41 -10.19
N LYS A 125 0.50 -12.30 -10.83
CA LYS A 125 1.00 -11.87 -12.15
C LYS A 125 2.17 -10.88 -12.03
N CYS A 126 1.87 -9.64 -11.68
CA CYS A 126 2.86 -8.57 -11.53
C CYS A 126 2.73 -7.81 -10.21
N VAL A 127 1.79 -8.17 -9.32
CA VAL A 127 1.62 -7.54 -8.00
C VAL A 127 1.86 -8.59 -6.91
N LYS A 128 2.67 -8.26 -5.91
CA LYS A 128 2.88 -9.08 -4.71
C LYS A 128 2.91 -8.24 -3.42
N GLY A 129 2.58 -8.86 -2.30
CA GLY A 129 2.89 -8.32 -0.97
C GLY A 129 4.32 -8.68 -0.55
N GLN A 130 4.91 -7.87 0.33
CA GLN A 130 6.18 -8.15 0.99
C GLN A 130 6.02 -9.30 2.00
N ALA A 131 6.80 -10.38 1.86
CA ALA A 131 6.87 -11.45 2.86
C ALA A 131 7.59 -10.97 4.14
N LEU A 132 7.39 -11.65 5.26
CA LEU A 132 7.97 -11.25 6.55
C LEU A 132 9.49 -11.14 6.50
N GLU A 133 10.13 -12.13 5.87
CA GLU A 133 11.57 -12.26 5.69
C GLU A 133 12.14 -11.38 4.58
N GLU A 134 11.31 -10.68 3.81
CA GLU A 134 11.75 -9.73 2.79
C GLU A 134 12.14 -8.38 3.41
N THR A 135 13.16 -8.40 4.27
CA THR A 135 13.60 -7.27 5.10
C THR A 135 15.12 -7.27 5.28
N LEU A 136 15.71 -6.12 5.60
CA LEU A 136 17.13 -6.03 6.01
C LEU A 136 17.32 -6.10 7.52
N LYS A 137 16.22 -6.19 8.28
CA LYS A 137 16.28 -6.30 9.74
C LYS A 137 16.94 -7.60 10.15
N SER A 138 17.84 -7.50 11.13
CA SER A 138 18.56 -8.62 11.75
C SER A 138 17.63 -9.67 12.37
N SER A 139 16.41 -9.26 12.75
CA SER A 139 15.36 -10.13 13.29
C SER A 139 14.81 -11.13 12.26
N GLY A 140 15.09 -10.92 10.96
CA GLY A 140 14.54 -11.68 9.85
C GLY A 140 13.04 -11.46 9.64
N SER A 141 12.46 -10.41 10.23
CA SER A 141 11.04 -10.09 10.07
C SER A 141 10.78 -8.59 10.14
N TRP A 142 10.20 -8.00 9.08
CA TRP A 142 9.88 -6.56 9.06
C TRP A 142 8.89 -6.15 10.16
N LYS A 143 8.06 -7.08 10.67
CA LYS A 143 7.12 -6.82 11.78
C LYS A 143 7.77 -6.74 13.15
N LYS A 144 8.96 -7.30 13.33
CA LYS A 144 9.62 -7.31 14.64
C LYS A 144 10.42 -6.03 14.82
N ALA A 145 10.07 -5.24 15.83
CA ALA A 145 10.85 -4.07 16.21
C ALA A 145 12.26 -4.48 16.66
N GLU A 146 13.26 -3.71 16.29
CA GLU A 146 14.64 -3.88 16.74
C GLU A 146 14.94 -3.03 17.98
N PRO A 147 15.94 -3.41 18.80
CA PRO A 147 16.33 -2.63 19.96
C PRO A 147 16.67 -1.18 19.58
N GLY A 148 15.94 -0.22 20.16
CA GLY A 148 16.15 1.22 19.92
C GLY A 148 15.26 1.82 18.83
N GLU A 149 14.46 1.03 18.11
CA GLU A 149 13.47 1.57 17.18
C GLU A 149 12.30 2.24 17.92
N ILE A 150 11.95 3.44 17.50
CA ILE A 150 10.76 4.15 17.98
C ILE A 150 9.59 3.74 17.09
N THR A 151 8.77 2.82 17.57
CA THR A 151 7.65 2.24 16.80
C THR A 151 6.37 3.09 16.80
N SER A 152 6.32 4.11 17.66
CA SER A 152 5.16 4.99 17.81
C SER A 152 5.19 6.24 16.93
N SER A 153 6.25 6.45 16.14
CA SER A 153 6.37 7.62 15.27
C SER A 153 5.80 7.34 13.87
N GLU A 154 5.29 8.37 13.21
CA GLU A 154 4.90 8.28 11.78
C GLU A 154 6.08 7.84 10.91
N MET A 155 7.30 8.24 11.29
CA MET A 155 8.54 7.83 10.63
C MET A 155 8.80 6.31 10.69
N TYR A 156 8.16 5.57 11.61
CA TYR A 156 8.36 4.13 11.71
C TYR A 156 7.87 3.40 10.45
N ASN A 157 6.69 3.76 9.94
CA ASN A 157 6.15 3.14 8.74
C ASN A 157 6.96 3.53 7.50
N ASP A 158 7.38 4.80 7.41
CA ASP A 158 8.28 5.27 6.36
C ASP A 158 9.58 4.45 6.34
N ASN A 159 10.18 4.23 7.51
CA ASN A 159 11.38 3.39 7.64
C ASN A 159 11.14 1.95 7.20
N LEU A 160 9.96 1.37 7.45
CA LEU A 160 9.60 0.04 6.97
C LEU A 160 9.41 0.00 5.45
N ILE A 161 8.87 1.05 4.84
CA ILE A 161 8.77 1.18 3.38
C ILE A 161 10.17 1.28 2.77
N LEU A 162 11.07 2.06 3.39
CA LEU A 162 12.46 2.18 2.97
C LEU A 162 13.23 0.87 3.12
N ASP A 163 13.05 0.14 4.23
CA ASP A 163 13.60 -1.21 4.42
C ASP A 163 13.18 -2.15 3.29
N CYS A 164 11.89 -2.13 2.93
CA CYS A 164 11.37 -2.89 1.79
C CYS A 164 12.10 -2.52 0.49
N CYS A 165 12.20 -1.22 0.17
CA CYS A 165 12.93 -0.73 -1.00
C CYS A 165 14.38 -1.23 -1.03
N MET A 166 15.10 -1.08 0.09
CA MET A 166 16.50 -1.46 0.19
C MET A 166 16.69 -2.98 0.03
N PHE A 167 15.80 -3.79 0.60
CA PHE A 167 15.82 -5.24 0.42
C PHE A 167 15.70 -5.65 -1.05
N PHE A 168 14.72 -5.11 -1.77
CA PHE A 168 14.54 -5.44 -3.19
C PHE A 168 15.63 -4.84 -4.09
N ALA A 169 16.20 -3.70 -3.70
CA ALA A 169 17.31 -3.06 -4.40
C ALA A 169 18.60 -3.90 -4.37
N GLN A 170 18.78 -4.79 -3.39
CA GLN A 170 19.87 -5.76 -3.39
C GLN A 170 19.73 -6.82 -4.50
N LYS A 171 18.50 -7.04 -4.99
CA LYS A 171 18.19 -8.09 -5.97
C LYS A 171 18.14 -7.55 -7.39
N LYS A 172 17.39 -6.48 -7.63
CA LYS A 172 17.16 -5.88 -8.96
C LYS A 172 16.92 -4.37 -8.86
N VAL A 173 16.85 -3.69 -10.00
CA VAL A 173 16.44 -2.27 -10.09
C VAL A 173 15.12 -2.10 -9.34
N THR A 174 15.08 -1.17 -8.39
CA THR A 174 13.93 -0.96 -7.51
C THR A 174 13.60 0.51 -7.45
N LEU A 175 12.34 0.84 -7.75
CA LEU A 175 11.80 2.19 -7.78
C LEU A 175 10.78 2.36 -6.67
N LEU A 176 10.80 3.49 -5.97
CA LEU A 176 9.74 3.86 -5.02
C LEU A 176 8.71 4.74 -5.73
N CYS A 177 7.45 4.31 -5.68
CA CYS A 177 6.30 5.09 -6.10
C CYS A 177 5.64 5.68 -4.84
N SER A 178 5.99 6.92 -4.55
CA SER A 178 5.40 7.73 -3.47
C SER A 178 5.00 9.10 -4.01
N ALA A 179 4.05 9.73 -3.32
CA ALA A 179 3.67 11.13 -3.54
C ALA A 179 4.05 12.00 -2.33
N ASP A 180 4.78 11.44 -1.37
CA ASP A 180 5.12 12.11 -0.11
C ASP A 180 6.57 12.60 -0.13
N ASN A 181 6.78 13.87 0.19
CA ASN A 181 8.09 14.49 0.13
C ASN A 181 9.03 14.00 1.25
N ASN A 182 8.48 13.42 2.32
CA ASN A 182 9.25 12.94 3.46
C ASN A 182 9.92 11.58 3.19
N LEU A 183 9.40 10.82 2.22
CA LEU A 183 10.02 9.59 1.70
C LEU A 183 11.07 9.88 0.60
N ASN A 184 11.31 11.16 0.28
CA ASN A 184 12.42 11.59 -0.58
C ASN A 184 13.75 11.49 0.17
N VAL A 185 14.15 10.27 0.51
CA VAL A 185 15.51 10.03 0.97
C VAL A 185 16.44 10.23 -0.22
N SER A 186 17.37 11.16 -0.02
CA SER A 186 18.48 11.55 -0.88
C SER A 186 18.97 10.40 -1.75
N GLN A 187 18.96 10.67 -3.06
CA GLN A 187 19.60 9.88 -4.12
C GLN A 187 20.86 9.16 -3.62
N THR A 188 20.73 7.86 -3.37
CA THR A 188 21.89 7.01 -3.17
C THR A 188 21.72 5.79 -4.06
N ASN A 189 22.22 5.94 -5.28
CA ASN A 189 22.59 4.88 -6.24
C ASN A 189 21.65 3.67 -6.31
N LYS A 190 20.55 3.79 -7.08
CA LYS A 190 19.81 2.73 -7.84
C LYS A 190 18.27 2.83 -7.82
N GLY A 191 17.68 3.87 -7.25
CA GLY A 191 16.23 4.12 -7.33
C GLY A 191 15.89 5.40 -8.08
N VAL A 192 15.13 5.29 -9.18
CA VAL A 192 14.50 6.43 -9.85
C VAL A 192 13.16 6.72 -9.18
N LEU A 193 13.00 7.96 -8.72
CA LEU A 193 11.75 8.48 -8.18
C LEU A 193 10.83 8.86 -9.34
N LEU A 194 9.52 8.55 -9.24
CA LEU A 194 8.50 9.11 -10.11
C LEU A 194 7.73 10.18 -9.34
N ASP A 195 8.23 11.42 -9.37
CA ASP A 195 7.49 12.60 -8.91
C ASP A 195 7.06 13.48 -10.09
N ARG A 196 5.87 14.06 -9.96
CA ARG A 196 5.13 14.80 -10.97
C ARG A 196 5.67 16.22 -11.20
N ASP A 197 6.48 16.75 -10.28
CA ASP A 197 6.96 18.15 -10.35
C ASP A 197 8.37 18.29 -10.92
N SER A 198 9.07 17.19 -11.22
CA SER A 198 10.27 17.28 -12.05
C SER A 198 9.85 17.46 -13.51
N LYS A 199 10.05 18.69 -14.02
CA LYS A 199 10.10 18.94 -15.46
C LYS A 199 11.02 17.87 -16.05
N TYR A 200 10.49 17.01 -16.92
CA TYR A 200 11.28 16.17 -17.80
C TYR A 200 12.20 17.10 -18.61
N ASN A 201 13.42 17.33 -18.12
CA ASN A 201 14.50 17.83 -18.94
C ASN A 201 14.99 16.64 -19.74
N SER A 202 14.67 16.64 -21.03
CA SER A 202 15.08 15.66 -22.03
C SER A 202 16.57 15.70 -22.36
N GLU A 203 17.42 16.10 -21.42
CA GLU A 203 18.86 16.24 -21.59
C GLU A 203 19.57 15.60 -20.41
N GLN A 204 19.70 14.28 -20.43
CA GLN A 204 20.80 13.50 -19.83
C GLN A 204 20.53 12.00 -20.04
N VAL A 205 20.39 11.61 -21.30
CA VAL A 205 20.81 10.29 -21.75
C VAL A 205 21.71 10.56 -22.93
N LEU A 206 22.98 10.74 -22.64
CA LEU A 206 24.14 10.51 -23.48
C LEU A 206 25.33 11.03 -22.68
N GLU A 207 26.44 10.30 -22.80
CA GLU A 207 27.70 10.45 -22.07
C GLU A 207 27.72 9.66 -20.75
N GLN A 208 28.54 8.63 -20.58
CA GLN A 208 29.79 8.22 -21.25
C GLN A 208 30.22 6.90 -20.54
N PRO A 209 31.38 6.30 -20.87
CA PRO A 209 31.82 5.66 -22.10
C PRO A 209 31.74 4.11 -22.05
#